data_AF-A0AA43ESZ2-F1
#
_entry.id   AF-A0AA43ESZ2-F1
#
_cell.length_a   1.000
_cell.length_b   1.000
_cell.length_c   1.000
_cell.angle_alpha   90.00
_cell.angle_beta   90.00
_cell.angle_gamma   90.00
#
_symmetry.space_group_name_H-M   'P 1'
#
loop_
_entity.id
_entity.type
_entity.pdbx_description
1 polymer ?
#
loop_
_entity_poly.entity_id
_entity_poly.type
_entity_poly.pdbx_seq_one_letter_code
_entity_poly.pdbx_strand_id
1 'polypeptide(L)'
;MSIYATLWRLKFPRHGDVHTGCEWVEVTAQGVPPHIGSSTPGLGYEDGDPYADFLPPALATDQEGHAEFMRAVVIITEETVKGTARHPQEYSNSLLTLDGKQYASMTFDKLHNCICDALRGDRPRLVIEAIGQDGRRSLHFEDGRSREAN
;
A
#
# COMPACT_ATOMS: atom_id res chain seq x y z
N MET A 1 4.51 -7.08 -20.39
CA MET A 1 5.22 -6.10 -19.53
C MET A 1 4.31 -5.69 -18.37
N SER A 2 4.89 -5.16 -17.28
CA SER A 2 4.15 -4.65 -16.12
C SER A 2 3.87 -3.15 -16.28
N ILE A 3 2.71 -2.66 -15.83
CA ILE A 3 2.37 -1.22 -15.80
C ILE A 3 2.93 -0.47 -14.59
N TYR A 4 3.60 -1.18 -13.68
CA TYR A 4 4.08 -0.66 -12.40
C TYR A 4 5.60 -0.53 -12.39
N ALA A 5 6.09 0.59 -11.83
CA ALA A 5 7.49 0.82 -11.52
C ALA A 5 7.70 0.78 -10.00
N THR A 6 8.69 0.01 -9.52
CA THR A 6 8.97 -0.06 -8.07
C THR A 6 9.58 1.25 -7.59
N LEU A 7 9.00 1.84 -6.54
CA LEU A 7 9.51 3.06 -5.92
C LEU A 7 10.41 2.73 -4.73
N TRP A 8 9.93 1.87 -3.83
CA TRP A 8 10.67 1.41 -2.66
C TRP A 8 10.16 0.06 -2.13
N ARG A 9 10.98 -0.57 -1.29
CA ARG A 9 10.66 -1.78 -0.52
C ARG A 9 11.17 -1.61 0.91
N LEU A 10 10.29 -1.80 1.89
CA LEU A 10 10.59 -1.59 3.31
C LEU A 10 9.92 -2.68 4.16
N LYS A 11 10.43 -2.92 5.37
CA LYS A 11 9.80 -3.83 6.33
C LYS A 11 8.88 -3.09 7.29
N PHE A 12 7.70 -3.65 7.53
CA PHE A 12 6.72 -3.17 8.51
C PHE A 12 6.35 -4.30 9.47
N PRO A 13 5.88 -4.00 10.69
CA PRO A 13 5.29 -5.01 11.56
C PRO A 13 4.12 -5.66 10.83
N ARG A 14 4.10 -7.00 10.79
CA ARG A 14 3.12 -7.79 10.04
C ARG A 14 1.67 -7.46 10.38
N HIS A 15 1.43 -6.95 11.59
CA HIS A 15 0.11 -6.56 12.10
C HIS A 15 0.01 -5.07 12.44
N GLY A 16 0.88 -4.23 11.87
CA GLY A 16 0.84 -2.77 12.01
C GLY A 16 1.38 -2.21 13.32
N ASP A 17 1.58 -3.05 14.34
CA ASP A 17 2.05 -2.63 15.66
C ASP A 17 3.41 -3.22 16.01
N VAL A 18 4.35 -2.35 16.41
CA VAL A 18 5.68 -2.74 16.87
C VAL A 18 5.58 -3.26 18.30
N HIS A 19 6.11 -4.45 18.55
CA HIS A 19 6.39 -4.98 19.89
C HIS A 19 7.58 -5.94 19.84
N THR A 20 8.11 -6.29 21.01
CA THR A 20 9.22 -7.24 21.09
C THR A 20 8.79 -8.60 20.54
N GLY A 21 9.54 -9.12 19.57
CA GLY A 21 9.23 -10.39 18.90
C GLY A 21 8.11 -10.30 17.86
N CYS A 22 7.67 -9.11 17.44
CA CYS A 22 6.73 -9.01 16.32
C CYS A 22 7.35 -9.53 15.02
N GLU A 23 6.51 -10.16 14.20
CA GLU A 23 6.87 -10.56 12.85
C GLU A 23 6.90 -9.35 11.92
N TRP A 24 7.71 -9.44 10.86
CA TRP A 24 7.87 -8.39 9.86
C TRP A 24 7.38 -8.89 8.51
N VAL A 25 6.84 -7.99 7.70
CA VAL A 25 6.43 -8.24 6.32
C VAL A 25 7.10 -7.22 5.40
N GLU A 26 7.52 -7.65 4.21
CA GLU A 26 7.97 -6.72 3.17
C GLU A 26 6.77 -6.03 2.52
N VAL A 27 6.82 -4.70 2.49
CA VAL A 27 5.85 -3.83 1.81
C VAL A 27 6.57 -3.13 0.66
N THR A 28 5.96 -3.19 -0.52
CA THR A 28 6.45 -2.55 -1.75
C THR A 28 5.47 -1.47 -2.18
N ALA A 29 5.96 -0.26 -2.46
CA ALA A 29 5.19 0.73 -3.22
C ALA A 29 5.60 0.74 -4.69
N GLN A 30 4.61 0.77 -5.57
CA GLN A 30 4.82 0.82 -7.00
C GLN A 30 4.00 1.94 -7.64
N GLY A 31 4.67 2.76 -8.43
CA GLY A 31 4.06 3.83 -9.19
C GLY A 31 3.48 3.33 -10.50
N VAL A 32 2.33 3.88 -10.88
CA VAL A 32 1.76 3.76 -12.23
C VAL A 32 2.08 5.06 -12.98
N PRO A 33 2.89 5.01 -14.06
CA PRO A 33 3.25 6.21 -14.82
C PRO A 33 2.03 6.98 -15.36
N PRO A 34 2.16 8.30 -15.62
CA PRO A 34 1.03 9.15 -16.01
C PRO A 34 0.33 8.73 -17.31
N HIS A 35 1.11 8.28 -18.30
CA HIS A 35 0.60 7.89 -19.62
C HIS A 35 -0.25 6.61 -19.62
N ILE A 36 -0.22 5.82 -18.54
CA ILE A 36 -0.94 4.54 -18.47
C ILE A 36 -2.45 4.81 -18.42
N GLY A 37 -3.16 4.43 -19.49
CA GLY A 37 -4.59 4.69 -19.66
C GLY A 37 -4.94 6.11 -20.14
N SER A 38 -3.95 6.95 -20.43
CA SER A 38 -4.18 8.33 -20.90
C SER A 38 -4.76 8.33 -22.31
N SER A 39 -5.85 9.06 -22.53
CA SER A 39 -6.47 9.23 -23.85
C SER A 39 -5.70 10.19 -24.78
N THR A 40 -4.52 10.67 -24.37
CA THR A 40 -3.69 11.52 -25.24
C THR A 40 -3.25 10.75 -26.49
N PRO A 41 -3.46 11.28 -27.70
CA PRO A 41 -3.12 10.58 -28.94
C PRO A 41 -1.64 10.19 -29.04
N GLY A 42 -1.38 8.99 -29.54
CA GLY A 42 -0.05 8.40 -29.69
C GLY A 42 0.42 7.58 -28.48
N LEU A 43 -0.36 7.51 -27.40
CA LEU A 43 0.01 6.76 -26.19
C LEU A 43 -0.65 5.37 -26.08
N GLY A 44 -1.55 5.01 -27.01
CA GLY A 44 -2.09 3.66 -27.16
C GLY A 44 -3.32 3.33 -26.31
N TYR A 45 -3.98 4.35 -25.73
CA TYR A 45 -5.23 4.21 -24.96
C TYR A 45 -6.34 5.13 -25.47
N GLU A 46 -6.31 5.48 -26.75
CA GLU A 46 -7.28 6.36 -27.42
C GLU A 46 -8.70 5.79 -27.39
N ASP A 47 -8.82 4.46 -27.43
CA ASP A 47 -10.09 3.73 -27.37
C ASP A 47 -10.62 3.54 -25.93
N GLY A 48 -9.88 4.01 -24.93
CA GLY A 48 -10.27 3.99 -23.52
C GLY A 48 -9.21 3.43 -22.58
N ASP A 49 -9.45 3.62 -21.28
CA ASP A 49 -8.57 3.18 -20.19
C ASP A 49 -8.92 1.76 -19.72
N PRO A 50 -8.11 0.74 -20.04
CA PRO A 50 -8.39 -0.65 -19.65
C PRO A 50 -8.18 -0.91 -18.15
N TYR A 51 -7.70 0.08 -17.39
CA TYR A 51 -7.37 -0.06 -15.97
C TYR A 51 -8.32 0.72 -15.05
N ALA A 52 -9.33 1.40 -15.61
CA ALA A 52 -10.27 2.26 -14.89
C ALA A 52 -11.03 1.54 -13.76
N ASP A 53 -11.21 0.22 -13.87
CA ASP A 53 -11.93 -0.61 -12.91
C ASP A 53 -11.20 -0.86 -11.58
N PHE A 54 -9.88 -0.62 -11.53
CA PHE A 54 -9.05 -0.92 -10.36
C PHE A 54 -7.94 0.11 -10.08
N LEU A 55 -7.77 1.12 -10.92
CA LEU A 55 -6.87 2.24 -10.69
C LEU A 55 -7.66 3.56 -10.59
N PRO A 56 -7.11 4.58 -9.90
CA PRO A 56 -7.59 5.95 -10.01
C PRO A 56 -7.74 6.39 -11.47
N PRO A 57 -8.60 7.40 -11.77
CA PRO A 57 -8.79 7.88 -13.13
C PRO A 57 -7.49 8.18 -13.86
N ALA A 58 -7.44 7.89 -15.15
CA ALA A 58 -6.30 8.25 -15.99
C ALA A 58 -6.06 9.77 -15.99
N LEU A 59 -4.80 10.17 -16.18
CA LEU A 59 -4.41 11.57 -16.21
C LEU A 59 -4.41 12.08 -17.65
N ALA A 60 -4.76 13.36 -17.81
CA ALA A 60 -4.38 14.08 -19.01
C ALA A 60 -2.87 14.29 -19.00
N THR A 61 -2.22 13.99 -20.12
CA THR A 61 -0.77 14.14 -20.29
C THR A 61 -0.46 15.01 -21.50
N ASP A 62 0.77 15.52 -21.57
CA ASP A 62 1.29 16.05 -22.84
C ASP A 62 1.53 14.94 -23.87
N GLN A 63 1.99 15.32 -25.07
CA GLN A 63 2.26 14.41 -26.18
C GLN A 63 3.38 13.40 -25.90
N GLU A 64 4.24 13.68 -24.91
CA GLU A 64 5.33 12.80 -24.48
C GLU A 64 4.88 11.85 -23.35
N GLY A 65 3.63 11.98 -22.89
CA GLY A 65 3.08 11.14 -21.82
C GLY A 65 3.46 11.59 -20.43
N HIS A 66 3.88 12.85 -20.27
CA HIS A 66 4.24 13.43 -18.98
C HIS A 66 3.05 14.13 -18.32
N ALA A 67 3.04 14.10 -17.00
CA ALA A 67 2.19 14.90 -16.13
C ALA A 67 2.94 15.18 -14.82
N GLU A 68 2.44 16.12 -14.02
CA GLU A 68 3.05 16.54 -12.75
C GLU A 68 3.19 15.38 -11.76
N PHE A 69 2.23 14.45 -11.74
CA PHE A 69 2.20 13.32 -10.83
C PHE A 69 2.03 12.00 -11.58
N MET A 70 2.48 10.91 -10.96
CA MET A 70 2.09 9.55 -11.36
C MET A 70 0.56 9.43 -11.36
N ARG A 71 0.02 8.51 -12.16
CA ARG A 71 -1.42 8.20 -12.10
C ARG A 71 -1.80 7.67 -10.72
N ALA A 72 -1.02 6.72 -10.22
CA ALA A 72 -1.29 6.06 -8.95
C ALA A 72 -0.02 5.57 -8.27
N VAL A 73 -0.13 5.29 -6.98
CA VAL A 73 0.82 4.46 -6.23
C VAL A 73 0.04 3.33 -5.57
N VAL A 74 0.38 2.10 -5.94
CA VAL A 74 -0.20 0.88 -5.38
C VAL A 74 0.80 0.29 -4.39
N ILE A 75 0.34 0.05 -3.17
CA ILE A 75 1.14 -0.51 -2.08
C ILE A 75 0.67 -1.93 -1.84
N ILE A 76 1.62 -2.86 -1.81
CA ILE A 76 1.39 -4.29 -1.72
C ILE A 76 2.32 -4.90 -0.68
N THR A 77 1.97 -6.09 -0.21
CA THR A 77 2.87 -6.95 0.56
C THR A 77 3.49 -8.02 -0.35
N GLU A 78 4.51 -8.72 0.13
CA GLU A 78 5.07 -9.90 -0.55
C GLU A 78 4.04 -11.03 -0.77
N GLU A 79 2.91 -10.98 -0.07
CA GLU A 79 1.80 -11.95 -0.15
C GLU A 79 0.72 -11.53 -1.13
N THR A 80 0.76 -10.29 -1.63
CA THR A 80 -0.25 -9.78 -2.55
C THR A 80 -0.08 -10.43 -3.93
N VAL A 81 -1.11 -11.15 -4.38
CA VAL A 81 -1.09 -11.84 -5.67
C VAL A 81 -1.48 -10.88 -6.79
N LYS A 82 -0.66 -10.84 -7.84
CA LYS A 82 -0.95 -10.11 -9.08
C LYS A 82 -1.66 -11.00 -10.09
N GLY A 83 -2.66 -10.42 -10.75
CA GLY A 83 -3.50 -11.06 -11.74
C GLY A 83 -4.79 -11.54 -11.12
N THR A 84 -5.90 -10.92 -11.51
CA THR A 84 -7.26 -11.35 -11.15
C THR A 84 -7.96 -11.94 -12.38
N ALA A 85 -9.12 -12.56 -12.17
CA ALA A 85 -9.98 -12.99 -13.28
C ALA A 85 -10.46 -11.81 -14.15
N ARG A 86 -10.51 -10.59 -13.57
CA ARG A 86 -10.87 -9.36 -14.28
C ARG A 86 -9.73 -8.86 -15.15
N HIS A 87 -8.51 -8.78 -14.60
CA HIS A 87 -7.39 -8.22 -15.34
C HIS A 87 -6.00 -8.73 -14.86
N PRO A 88 -5.07 -9.10 -15.75
CA PRO A 88 -3.77 -9.67 -15.39
C PRO A 88 -2.80 -8.67 -14.70
N GLN A 89 -3.06 -7.37 -14.80
CA GLN A 89 -2.29 -6.34 -14.10
C GLN A 89 -2.87 -5.95 -12.74
N GLU A 90 -4.07 -6.39 -12.41
CA GLU A 90 -4.71 -6.04 -11.14
C GLU A 90 -4.08 -6.83 -9.99
N TYR A 91 -3.86 -6.19 -8.84
CA TYR A 91 -3.49 -6.88 -7.61
C TYR A 91 -4.75 -7.31 -6.84
N SER A 92 -4.82 -8.58 -6.48
CA SER A 92 -5.85 -9.05 -5.54
C SER A 92 -5.53 -8.48 -4.15
N ASN A 93 -6.47 -7.72 -3.59
CA ASN A 93 -6.37 -7.13 -2.24
C ASN A 93 -5.07 -6.33 -2.02
N SER A 94 -4.77 -5.37 -2.91
CA SER A 94 -3.70 -4.39 -2.66
C SER A 94 -3.89 -3.74 -1.29
N LEU A 95 -2.79 -3.52 -0.55
CA LEU A 95 -2.84 -2.95 0.79
C LEU A 95 -3.41 -1.53 0.78
N LEU A 96 -2.92 -0.69 -0.14
CA LEU A 96 -3.42 0.66 -0.40
C LEU A 96 -3.29 0.99 -1.89
N THR A 97 -4.23 1.78 -2.41
CA THR A 97 -4.14 2.39 -3.74
C THR A 97 -4.41 3.88 -3.59
N LEU A 98 -3.42 4.70 -3.90
CA LEU A 98 -3.48 6.15 -3.82
C LEU A 98 -3.36 6.75 -5.21
N ASP A 99 -4.03 7.89 -5.47
CA ASP A 99 -3.65 8.69 -6.63
C ASP A 99 -2.26 9.32 -6.41
N GLY A 100 -1.55 9.64 -7.49
CA GLY A 100 -0.16 10.11 -7.37
C GLY A 100 -0.03 11.48 -6.68
N LYS A 101 -1.06 12.33 -6.76
CA LYS A 101 -1.07 13.63 -6.08
C LYS A 101 -1.21 13.46 -4.58
N GLN A 102 -2.09 12.57 -4.14
CA GLN A 102 -2.25 12.17 -2.74
C GLN A 102 -0.93 11.64 -2.18
N TYR A 103 -0.30 10.70 -2.88
CA TYR A 103 0.99 10.14 -2.47
C TYR A 103 2.07 11.23 -2.36
N ALA A 104 2.21 12.09 -3.37
CA ALA A 104 3.22 13.15 -3.39
C ALA A 104 3.02 14.21 -2.29
N SER A 105 1.78 14.39 -1.84
CA SER A 105 1.42 15.37 -0.81
C SER A 105 1.47 14.80 0.62
N MET A 106 1.66 13.49 0.79
CA MET A 106 1.72 12.84 2.10
C MET A 106 3.11 13.01 2.73
N THR A 107 3.14 13.28 4.03
CA THR A 107 4.36 13.07 4.82
C THR A 107 4.61 11.58 5.00
N PHE A 108 5.87 11.21 5.26
CA PHE A 108 6.21 9.83 5.55
C PHE A 108 5.44 9.29 6.77
N ASP A 109 5.27 10.07 7.84
CA ASP A 109 4.54 9.65 9.03
C ASP A 109 3.07 9.29 8.72
N LYS A 110 2.41 10.09 7.87
CA LYS A 110 1.03 9.82 7.46
C LYS A 110 0.95 8.55 6.63
N LEU A 111 1.86 8.37 5.67
CA LEU A 111 1.93 7.17 4.84
C LEU A 111 2.23 5.92 5.69
N HIS A 112 3.20 6.01 6.60
CA HIS A 112 3.55 4.95 7.54
C HIS A 112 2.34 4.52 8.37
N ASN A 113 1.60 5.47 8.95
CA ASN A 113 0.41 5.16 9.73
C ASN A 113 -0.68 4.50 8.89
N CYS A 114 -0.96 5.00 7.68
CA CYS A 114 -1.92 4.35 6.78
C CYS A 114 -1.53 2.90 6.44
N ILE A 115 -0.24 2.63 6.21
CA ILE A 115 0.27 1.28 5.94
C ILE A 115 0.07 0.40 7.18
N CYS A 116 0.47 0.87 8.37
CA CYS A 116 0.29 0.13 9.61
C CYS A 116 -1.19 -0.16 9.92
N ASP A 117 -2.07 0.82 9.72
CA ASP A 117 -3.50 0.65 9.92
C ASP A 117 -4.09 -0.39 8.95
N ALA A 118 -3.68 -0.34 7.68
CA ALA A 118 -4.09 -1.34 6.69
C ALA A 118 -3.57 -2.76 7.01
N LEU A 119 -2.33 -2.89 7.49
CA LEU A 119 -1.75 -4.17 7.92
C LEU A 119 -2.44 -4.73 9.17
N ARG A 120 -2.82 -3.84 10.10
CA ARG A 120 -3.57 -4.21 11.31
C ARG A 120 -4.93 -4.79 10.93
N GLY A 121 -5.61 -4.17 9.96
CA GLY A 121 -6.99 -4.51 9.59
C GLY A 121 -7.93 -4.29 10.77
N ASP A 122 -8.85 -5.21 11.00
CA ASP A 122 -9.84 -5.11 12.10
C ASP A 122 -9.30 -5.52 13.48
N ARG A 123 -7.99 -5.78 13.61
CA ARG A 123 -7.39 -6.13 14.90
C ARG A 123 -7.31 -4.89 15.79
N PRO A 124 -7.52 -5.01 17.11
CA PRO A 124 -7.36 -3.87 18.01
C PRO A 124 -5.90 -3.43 18.04
N ARG A 125 -5.67 -2.12 18.12
CA ARG A 125 -4.32 -1.56 18.23
C ARG A 125 -3.65 -1.98 19.53
N LEU A 126 -2.38 -2.36 19.45
CA LEU A 126 -1.52 -2.51 20.63
C LEU A 126 -1.26 -1.13 21.24
N VAL A 127 -1.56 -0.98 22.52
CA VAL A 127 -1.35 0.27 23.27
C VAL A 127 -0.06 0.21 24.09
N ILE A 128 0.22 -0.94 24.71
CA ILE A 128 1.40 -1.10 25.57
C ILE A 128 1.88 -2.56 25.63
N GLU A 129 3.20 -2.73 25.60
CA GLU A 129 3.89 -3.94 26.03
C GLU A 129 4.42 -3.71 27.45
N ALA A 130 4.04 -4.56 28.40
CA ALA A 130 4.53 -4.52 29.78
C ALA A 130 5.47 -5.70 30.04
N ILE A 131 6.51 -5.45 30.84
CA ILE A 131 7.47 -6.46 31.28
C ILE A 131 7.38 -6.57 32.79
N GLY A 132 6.94 -7.74 33.29
CA GLY A 132 6.86 -8.04 34.71
C GLY A 132 8.24 -8.20 35.35
N GLN A 133 8.29 -8.16 36.69
CA GLN A 133 9.53 -8.41 37.43
C GLN A 133 10.09 -9.83 37.23
N ASP A 134 9.23 -10.77 36.85
CA ASP A 134 9.58 -12.14 36.47
C ASP A 134 10.08 -12.26 35.01
N GLY A 135 10.16 -11.14 34.28
CA GLY A 135 10.53 -11.09 32.87
C GLY A 135 9.43 -11.51 31.91
N ARG A 136 8.22 -11.86 32.39
CA ARG A 136 7.08 -12.17 31.52
C ARG A 136 6.58 -10.92 30.85
N ARG A 137 6.13 -11.07 29.60
CA ARG A 137 5.68 -9.98 28.77
C ARG A 137 4.19 -10.08 28.53
N SER A 138 3.48 -8.96 28.65
CA SER A 138 2.06 -8.87 28.32
C SER A 138 1.81 -7.74 27.34
N LEU A 139 0.97 -8.03 26.35
CA LEU A 139 0.52 -7.09 25.32
C LEU A 139 -0.89 -6.65 25.67
N HIS A 140 -1.12 -5.34 25.75
CA HIS A 140 -2.43 -4.76 26.08
C HIS A 140 -2.96 -3.93 24.91
N PHE A 141 -4.21 -4.18 24.55
CA PHE A 141 -4.84 -3.64 23.37
C PHE A 141 -5.87 -2.57 23.72
N GLU A 142 -6.22 -1.73 22.75
CA GLU A 142 -7.13 -0.58 22.95
C GLU A 142 -8.55 -0.97 23.36
N ASP A 143 -8.96 -2.20 23.06
CA ASP A 143 -10.26 -2.77 23.45
C ASP A 143 -10.26 -3.36 24.87
N GLY A 144 -9.16 -3.19 25.62
CA GLY A 144 -8.98 -3.66 26.98
C GLY A 144 -8.53 -5.12 27.08
N ARG A 145 -8.41 -5.86 25.97
CA ARG A 145 -7.86 -7.23 26.00
C ARG A 145 -6.37 -7.20 26.30
N SER A 146 -5.89 -8.29 26.91
CA SER A 146 -4.48 -8.51 27.19
C SER A 146 -4.08 -9.93 26.76
N ARG A 147 -2.83 -10.10 26.30
CA ARG A 147 -2.28 -11.39 25.88
C ARG A 147 -0.85 -11.53 26.40
N GLU A 148 -0.51 -12.68 26.98
CA GLU A 148 0.88 -13.03 27.28
C GLU A 148 1.69 -13.17 25.98
N ALA A 149 2.86 -12.54 25.94
CA ALA A 149 3.83 -12.67 24.87
C ALA A 149 4.94 -13.62 25.34
N ASN A 150 5.14 -14.71 24.58
CA ASN A 150 6.27 -15.62 24.74
C ASN A 150 7.55 -14.90 24.32
#